data_AF-A0A225VXT6-F1
#
_entry.id   AF-A0A225VXT6-F1
#
_cell.length_a   1.000
_cell.length_b   1.000
_cell.length_c   1.000
_cell.angle_alpha   90.00
_cell.angle_beta   90.00
_cell.angle_gamma   90.00
#
_symmetry.space_group_name_H-M   'P 1'
#
loop_
_entity.id
_entity.type
_entity.pdbx_description
1 polymer ?
#
loop_
_entity_poly.entity_id
_entity_poly.type
_entity_poly.pdbx_seq_one_letter_code
_entity_poly.pdbx_strand_id
1 'polypeptide(L)'
;MRDVSARFKYSEREFHKAARRSSSDDSENKPPLATANAAQGVNEEPVQPDSCPSRELIHSHIRRYYRDVDTKATTDWEVVSARIRRDLAPYTVLKLGGFSLGDACTRLLSDVLAHGASKLRTLDLGFNRLTDQGATQLAEALETNASLESLYLSGNEIGPAGARALAQVLIKNTHLHSLHLSGNNIGEEGARFLADGVAGNTALRALYLGTNGIGTAGMQSLATALTQNNSLEELTLGQNKVGSEGVRHLASAFATGHVALSTLELGKNGVDQEGAIALARSLCGVNRLQNLYMDHNPLGDVGASAFGALLAQNTELRVLDLSYTQMSLLGLRELSVSTMEVHVRKVISDIAKLPFNADEYETLQAYYLGGRCSTGSNGCSDWGIDDVTGEPTPCPACQSSRLARYRRTMVSL
;
A
#
# COMPACT_ATOMS: atom_id res chain seq x y z
N MET A 1 1.57 18.80 -6.30
CA MET A 1 2.03 17.80 -5.31
C MET A 1 1.29 17.92 -3.98
N ARG A 2 -0.04 17.76 -3.98
CA ARG A 2 -0.87 17.69 -2.77
C ARG A 2 -2.03 16.71 -3.01
N ASP A 3 -1.76 15.42 -3.26
CA ASP A 3 -2.88 14.47 -3.39
C ASP A 3 -2.59 12.98 -3.19
N VAL A 4 -1.57 12.62 -2.37
CA VAL A 4 -1.34 11.21 -1.98
C VAL A 4 -1.55 11.00 -0.47
N SER A 5 -1.19 11.99 0.35
CA SER A 5 -1.46 11.99 1.80
C SER A 5 -2.96 12.11 2.17
N ALA A 6 -3.82 12.54 1.23
CA ALA A 6 -5.25 12.69 1.50
C ALA A 6 -6.02 11.35 1.48
N ARG A 7 -5.55 10.35 0.71
CA ARG A 7 -6.21 9.03 0.61
C ARG A 7 -6.07 8.18 1.87
N PHE A 8 -5.03 8.38 2.67
CA PHE A 8 -4.78 7.61 3.90
C PHE A 8 -5.40 8.22 5.17
N LYS A 9 -5.68 9.53 5.19
CA LYS A 9 -6.20 10.22 6.39
C LYS A 9 -7.67 9.90 6.72
N TYR A 10 -8.43 9.38 5.76
CA TYR A 10 -9.85 9.08 5.97
C TYR A 10 -10.06 7.78 6.77
N SER A 11 -9.14 6.80 6.69
CA SER A 11 -9.27 5.53 7.42
C SER A 11 -8.78 5.64 8.87
N GLU A 12 -7.71 6.38 9.15
CA GLU A 12 -7.18 6.57 10.53
C GLU A 12 -8.14 7.32 11.46
N ARG A 13 -8.83 8.36 10.95
CA ARG A 13 -9.73 9.19 11.78
C ARG A 13 -10.96 8.45 12.28
N GLU A 14 -11.52 7.55 11.48
CA GLU A 14 -12.66 6.71 11.91
C GLU A 14 -12.19 5.51 12.74
N PHE A 15 -10.99 4.97 12.47
CA PHE A 15 -10.36 3.93 13.28
C PHE A 15 -10.11 4.38 14.74
N HIS A 16 -9.57 5.60 14.95
CA HIS A 16 -9.38 6.14 16.30
C HIS A 16 -10.69 6.47 17.04
N LYS A 17 -11.77 6.80 16.32
CA LYS A 17 -13.09 6.98 16.93
C LYS A 17 -13.74 5.66 17.33
N ALA A 18 -13.52 4.59 16.57
CA ALA A 18 -13.99 3.25 16.90
C ALA A 18 -13.21 2.66 18.09
N ALA A 19 -11.89 2.79 18.10
CA ALA A 19 -11.03 2.28 19.17
C ALA A 19 -11.24 2.98 20.53
N ARG A 20 -11.62 4.27 20.53
CA ARG A 20 -11.98 5.01 21.76
C ARG A 20 -13.35 4.62 22.33
N ARG A 21 -14.22 4.02 21.53
CA ARG A 21 -15.55 3.53 21.99
C ARG A 21 -15.49 2.12 22.57
N SER A 22 -14.37 1.41 22.40
CA SER A 22 -14.18 0.04 22.88
C SER A 22 -13.25 -0.06 24.11
N SER A 23 -12.83 1.06 24.71
CA SER A 23 -11.83 1.05 25.79
C SER A 23 -12.23 1.84 27.04
N SER A 24 -13.52 2.03 27.31
CA SER A 24 -13.99 2.60 28.58
C SER A 24 -14.81 1.58 29.37
N ASP A 25 -14.30 1.30 30.58
CA ASP A 25 -14.87 0.59 31.72
C ASP A 25 -14.77 -0.94 31.79
N ASP A 26 -13.79 -1.37 32.59
CA ASP A 26 -14.04 -2.29 33.71
C ASP A 26 -12.94 -2.10 34.79
N SER A 27 -13.26 -1.38 35.87
CA SER A 27 -13.06 -1.86 37.26
C SER A 27 -13.37 -0.79 38.31
N GLU A 28 -14.11 -1.25 39.34
CA GLU A 28 -14.27 -0.68 40.69
C GLU A 28 -15.26 0.47 40.92
N ASN A 29 -16.54 0.12 41.19
CA ASN A 29 -17.08 0.24 42.55
C ASN A 29 -18.48 -0.39 42.72
N LYS A 30 -18.63 -1.20 43.77
CA LYS A 30 -19.90 -1.80 44.23
C LYS A 30 -20.63 -0.79 45.13
N PRO A 31 -21.97 -0.65 45.07
CA PRO A 31 -22.69 0.38 45.84
C PRO A 31 -23.11 -0.13 47.23
N PRO A 32 -23.31 0.74 48.24
CA PRO A 32 -24.08 0.41 49.43
C PRO A 32 -25.57 0.78 49.29
N LEU A 33 -26.38 0.05 50.05
CA LEU A 33 -27.84 0.06 50.10
C LEU A 33 -28.46 1.29 50.82
N ALA A 34 -29.69 1.59 50.37
CA ALA A 34 -30.86 2.08 51.11
C ALA A 34 -30.94 3.58 51.49
N THR A 35 -31.98 4.31 51.01
CA THR A 35 -33.32 4.42 51.65
C THR A 35 -34.21 5.47 50.94
N ALA A 36 -35.49 5.09 50.82
CA ALA A 36 -36.75 5.85 50.93
C ALA A 36 -37.00 7.25 50.29
N ASN A 37 -38.15 7.27 49.58
CA ASN A 37 -39.26 8.23 49.61
C ASN A 37 -39.49 9.26 48.46
N ALA A 38 -40.63 8.99 47.80
CA ALA A 38 -41.79 9.87 47.57
C ALA A 38 -41.80 10.88 46.40
N ALA A 39 -42.65 10.53 45.43
CA ALA A 39 -43.68 11.34 44.76
C ALA A 39 -43.32 12.68 44.08
N GLN A 40 -43.47 12.73 42.76
CA GLN A 40 -44.53 13.49 42.05
C GLN A 40 -44.32 13.39 40.53
N GLY A 41 -45.40 13.16 39.79
CA GLY A 41 -45.38 13.08 38.33
C GLY A 41 -45.58 14.44 37.68
N VAL A 42 -44.97 14.62 36.50
CA VAL A 42 -45.44 15.50 35.42
C VAL A 42 -45.02 14.86 34.10
N ASN A 43 -45.99 14.70 33.19
CA ASN A 43 -45.80 14.33 31.79
C ASN A 43 -45.04 15.44 31.04
N GLU A 44 -43.97 15.11 30.32
CA GLU A 44 -43.50 15.87 29.16
C GLU A 44 -42.93 14.90 28.12
N GLU A 45 -43.44 15.00 26.89
CA GLU A 45 -42.98 14.29 25.69
C GLU A 45 -41.53 14.67 25.31
N PRO A 46 -40.81 13.82 24.57
CA PRO A 46 -39.37 13.97 24.35
C PRO A 46 -39.05 15.04 23.30
N VAL A 47 -38.12 15.93 23.65
CA VAL A 47 -37.47 16.89 22.74
C VAL A 47 -36.43 16.15 21.88
N GLN A 48 -36.61 16.15 20.56
CA GLN A 48 -35.51 15.94 19.60
C GLN A 48 -34.70 17.23 19.43
N PRO A 49 -33.37 17.11 19.35
CA PRO A 49 -32.63 17.55 18.15
C PRO A 49 -31.45 16.57 17.86
N ASP A 50 -30.96 16.27 16.66
CA ASP A 50 -30.90 16.99 15.40
C ASP A 50 -30.84 16.02 14.21
N SER A 51 -31.53 16.45 13.16
CA SER A 51 -31.61 15.85 11.83
C SER A 51 -30.28 15.84 11.08
N CYS A 52 -30.00 14.73 10.37
CA CYS A 52 -29.08 14.73 9.22
C CYS A 52 -29.88 14.35 7.95
N PRO A 53 -29.90 15.19 6.89
CA PRO A 53 -30.82 15.02 5.75
C PRO A 53 -30.55 13.78 4.86
N SER A 54 -29.44 13.07 5.06
CA SER A 54 -29.01 11.93 4.24
C SER A 54 -29.34 10.56 4.85
N ARG A 55 -29.72 10.51 6.14
CA ARG A 55 -30.00 9.25 6.86
C ARG A 55 -31.37 8.67 6.56
N GLU A 56 -32.31 9.48 6.06
CA GLU A 56 -33.67 9.04 5.76
C GLU A 56 -33.85 8.54 4.33
N LEU A 57 -33.11 8.99 3.33
CA LEU A 57 -33.46 8.66 1.93
C LEU A 57 -33.17 7.21 1.54
N ILE A 58 -32.00 6.68 1.90
CA ILE A 58 -31.63 5.28 1.64
C ILE A 58 -32.31 4.36 2.67
N HIS A 59 -32.34 4.77 3.94
CA HIS A 59 -32.91 3.96 5.00
C HIS A 59 -34.45 3.94 4.99
N SER A 60 -35.15 4.99 4.52
CA SER A 60 -36.61 4.96 4.35
C SER A 60 -37.02 4.21 3.10
N HIS A 61 -36.30 4.34 1.96
CA HIS A 61 -36.57 3.50 0.79
C HIS A 61 -36.30 2.04 1.15
N ILE A 62 -35.07 1.70 1.56
CA ILE A 62 -34.70 0.33 1.88
C ILE A 62 -35.52 -0.23 3.06
N ARG A 63 -35.80 0.51 4.16
CA ARG A 63 -36.68 -0.01 5.23
C ARG A 63 -38.15 -0.07 4.85
N ARG A 64 -38.68 0.83 4.02
CA ARG A 64 -40.05 0.69 3.49
C ARG A 64 -40.12 -0.55 2.61
N TYR A 65 -39.09 -0.81 1.82
CA TYR A 65 -38.95 -2.02 1.01
C TYR A 65 -38.85 -3.29 1.86
N TYR A 66 -37.99 -3.35 2.88
CA TYR A 66 -37.92 -4.52 3.78
C TYR A 66 -39.19 -4.68 4.65
N ARG A 67 -39.84 -3.58 5.06
CA ARG A 67 -41.12 -3.62 5.79
C ARG A 67 -42.26 -4.16 4.92
N ASP A 68 -42.28 -3.85 3.63
CA ASP A 68 -43.26 -4.41 2.69
C ASP A 68 -42.92 -5.86 2.30
N VAL A 69 -41.63 -6.23 2.26
CA VAL A 69 -41.16 -7.60 2.02
C VAL A 69 -41.46 -8.54 3.20
N ASP A 70 -41.31 -8.08 4.45
CA ASP A 70 -41.63 -8.89 5.64
C ASP A 70 -43.13 -8.98 5.93
N THR A 71 -43.93 -7.99 5.50
CA THR A 71 -45.39 -7.97 5.79
C THR A 71 -46.26 -8.61 4.70
N LYS A 72 -45.69 -8.88 3.52
CA LYS A 72 -46.36 -9.62 2.44
C LYS A 72 -45.48 -10.77 1.99
N ALA A 73 -45.89 -11.98 2.36
CA ALA A 73 -45.28 -13.27 2.02
C ALA A 73 -45.13 -13.58 0.49
N THR A 74 -45.36 -12.61 -0.38
CA THR A 74 -45.30 -12.71 -1.84
C THR A 74 -44.87 -11.38 -2.47
N THR A 75 -43.82 -10.75 -1.94
CA THR A 75 -43.14 -9.71 -2.74
C THR A 75 -42.32 -10.43 -3.80
N ASP A 76 -42.78 -10.37 -5.05
CA ASP A 76 -42.11 -10.98 -6.20
C ASP A 76 -40.69 -10.41 -6.33
N TRP A 77 -39.71 -11.24 -5.98
CA TRP A 77 -38.29 -10.89 -5.99
C TRP A 77 -37.85 -10.32 -7.34
N GLU A 78 -38.40 -10.85 -8.44
CA GLU A 78 -38.13 -10.37 -9.80
C GLU A 78 -38.60 -8.94 -10.03
N VAL A 79 -39.74 -8.55 -9.45
CA VAL A 79 -40.27 -7.18 -9.63
C VAL A 79 -39.37 -6.18 -8.90
N VAL A 80 -38.89 -6.53 -7.71
CA VAL A 80 -37.99 -5.68 -6.92
C VAL A 80 -36.65 -5.56 -7.60
N SER A 81 -36.05 -6.69 -8.01
CA SER A 81 -34.76 -6.69 -8.69
C SER A 81 -34.82 -5.96 -10.03
N ALA A 82 -35.87 -6.15 -10.83
CA ALA A 82 -36.08 -5.43 -12.09
C ALA A 82 -36.15 -3.91 -11.90
N ARG A 83 -36.83 -3.45 -10.85
CA ARG A 83 -36.92 -2.02 -10.54
C ARG A 83 -35.56 -1.46 -10.12
N ILE A 84 -34.83 -2.16 -9.25
CA ILE A 84 -33.49 -1.74 -8.83
C ILE A 84 -32.54 -1.73 -10.02
N ARG A 85 -32.58 -2.74 -10.90
CA ARG A 85 -31.80 -2.78 -12.15
C ARG A 85 -32.05 -1.53 -12.99
N ARG A 86 -33.31 -1.17 -13.21
CA ARG A 86 -33.68 0.04 -13.96
C ARG A 86 -33.19 1.31 -13.29
N ASP A 87 -33.39 1.41 -11.98
CA ASP A 87 -33.06 2.61 -11.22
C ASP A 87 -31.52 2.78 -11.10
N LEU A 88 -30.75 1.68 -11.10
CA LEU A 88 -29.28 1.69 -11.07
C LEU A 88 -28.61 1.71 -12.45
N ALA A 89 -29.35 1.42 -13.53
CA ALA A 89 -28.83 1.38 -14.91
C ALA A 89 -28.02 2.61 -15.38
N PRO A 90 -28.34 3.87 -14.98
CA PRO A 90 -27.56 5.02 -15.45
C PRO A 90 -26.23 5.21 -14.71
N TYR A 91 -26.02 4.57 -13.56
CA TYR A 91 -24.86 4.84 -12.70
C TYR A 91 -23.63 4.03 -13.12
N THR A 92 -22.49 4.72 -13.19
CA THR A 92 -21.18 4.10 -13.42
C THR A 92 -20.41 3.87 -12.12
N VAL A 93 -20.76 4.61 -11.07
CA VAL A 93 -20.16 4.52 -9.74
C VAL A 93 -21.28 4.45 -8.72
N LEU A 94 -21.27 3.42 -7.88
CA LEU A 94 -22.21 3.22 -6.79
C LEU A 94 -21.44 3.02 -5.49
N LYS A 95 -21.59 3.97 -4.55
CA LYS A 95 -20.95 3.92 -3.24
C LYS A 95 -21.99 3.70 -2.15
N LEU A 96 -21.89 2.56 -1.51
CA LEU A 96 -22.82 2.07 -0.49
C LEU A 96 -22.06 1.61 0.75
N GLY A 97 -20.94 2.24 1.07
CA GLY A 97 -20.16 1.88 2.25
C GLY A 97 -20.81 2.35 3.57
N GLY A 98 -20.73 1.54 4.63
CA GLY A 98 -21.11 1.94 5.99
C GLY A 98 -22.61 1.84 6.32
N PHE A 99 -23.42 1.18 5.50
CA PHE A 99 -24.88 1.08 5.70
C PHE A 99 -25.32 -0.17 6.46
N SER A 100 -24.39 -1.06 6.82
CA SER A 100 -24.70 -2.36 7.47
C SER A 100 -25.70 -3.18 6.65
N LEU A 101 -25.49 -3.25 5.35
CA LEU A 101 -26.40 -3.89 4.39
C LEU A 101 -26.55 -5.41 4.62
N GLY A 102 -25.49 -6.07 5.08
CA GLY A 102 -25.45 -7.53 5.27
C GLY A 102 -25.63 -8.33 3.98
N ASP A 103 -25.61 -9.66 4.11
CA ASP A 103 -25.59 -10.57 2.96
C ASP A 103 -26.89 -10.58 2.13
N ALA A 104 -28.02 -10.21 2.76
CA ALA A 104 -29.32 -10.17 2.07
C ALA A 104 -29.33 -9.10 0.97
N CYS A 105 -28.66 -7.98 1.20
CA CYS A 105 -28.59 -6.89 0.23
C CYS A 105 -27.59 -7.20 -0.89
N THR A 106 -26.48 -7.89 -0.60
CA THR A 106 -25.58 -8.36 -1.65
C THR A 106 -26.28 -9.26 -2.64
N ARG A 107 -27.24 -10.10 -2.22
CA ARG A 107 -28.04 -10.90 -3.17
C ARG A 107 -28.78 -10.04 -4.20
N LEU A 108 -29.37 -8.92 -3.77
CA LEU A 108 -30.02 -7.97 -4.68
C LEU A 108 -29.01 -7.34 -5.64
N LEU A 109 -27.87 -6.89 -5.11
CA LEU A 109 -26.84 -6.23 -5.90
C LEU A 109 -26.14 -7.18 -6.86
N SER A 110 -25.93 -8.45 -6.47
CA SER A 110 -25.43 -9.52 -7.30
C SER A 110 -26.34 -9.77 -8.49
N ASP A 111 -27.65 -9.82 -8.28
CA ASP A 111 -28.59 -9.94 -9.38
C ASP A 111 -28.51 -8.74 -10.34
N VAL A 112 -28.37 -7.52 -9.81
CA VAL A 112 -28.19 -6.32 -10.62
C VAL A 112 -26.89 -6.37 -11.43
N LEU A 113 -25.80 -6.84 -10.83
CA LEU A 113 -24.51 -7.03 -11.49
C LEU A 113 -24.58 -8.08 -12.60
N ALA A 114 -25.31 -9.18 -12.37
CA ALA A 114 -25.45 -10.28 -13.32
C ALA A 114 -26.36 -9.91 -14.53
N HIS A 115 -27.42 -9.12 -14.31
CA HIS A 115 -28.49 -8.95 -15.31
C HIS A 115 -28.74 -7.51 -15.79
N GLY A 116 -28.23 -6.48 -15.12
CA GLY A 116 -28.70 -5.09 -15.34
C GLY A 116 -27.67 -3.99 -15.38
N ALA A 117 -26.41 -4.25 -14.99
CA ALA A 117 -25.42 -3.20 -14.81
C ALA A 117 -24.47 -3.05 -16.01
N SER A 118 -24.97 -2.75 -17.22
CA SER A 118 -24.09 -2.60 -18.40
C SER A 118 -23.16 -1.37 -18.36
N LYS A 119 -23.28 -0.50 -17.35
CA LYS A 119 -22.43 0.69 -17.19
C LYS A 119 -21.70 0.79 -15.85
N LEU A 120 -22.05 -0.02 -14.84
CA LEU A 120 -21.44 0.11 -13.51
C LEU A 120 -19.98 -0.34 -13.57
N ARG A 121 -19.05 0.60 -13.36
CA ARG A 121 -17.61 0.38 -13.35
C ARG A 121 -17.06 0.25 -11.93
N THR A 122 -17.66 0.95 -10.97
CA THR A 122 -17.21 0.96 -9.58
C THR A 122 -18.35 0.67 -8.63
N LEU A 123 -18.16 -0.32 -7.76
CA LEU A 123 -19.07 -0.66 -6.67
C LEU A 123 -18.31 -0.64 -5.36
N ASP A 124 -18.75 0.18 -4.42
CA ASP A 124 -18.21 0.24 -3.07
C ASP A 124 -19.23 -0.24 -2.04
N LEU A 125 -18.88 -1.35 -1.38
CA LEU A 125 -19.63 -2.03 -0.34
C LEU A 125 -18.80 -2.17 0.93
N GLY A 126 -17.83 -1.29 1.18
CA GLY A 126 -17.03 -1.34 2.40
C GLY A 126 -17.87 -1.16 3.67
N PHE A 127 -17.44 -1.72 4.80
CA PHE A 127 -18.08 -1.52 6.11
C PHE A 127 -19.58 -1.88 6.14
N ASN A 128 -19.96 -3.01 5.56
CA ASN A 128 -21.36 -3.46 5.46
C ASN A 128 -21.69 -4.78 6.15
N ARG A 129 -20.74 -5.37 6.88
CA ARG A 129 -20.89 -6.68 7.54
C ARG A 129 -21.21 -7.80 6.55
N LEU A 130 -20.57 -7.77 5.38
CA LEU A 130 -20.66 -8.85 4.41
C LEU A 130 -19.82 -10.02 4.91
N THR A 131 -20.39 -11.22 4.90
CA THR A 131 -19.68 -12.44 5.28
C THR A 131 -19.23 -13.20 4.02
N ASP A 132 -18.73 -14.42 4.22
CA ASP A 132 -18.45 -15.36 3.13
C ASP A 132 -19.65 -15.58 2.21
N GLN A 133 -20.88 -15.52 2.73
CA GLN A 133 -22.09 -15.69 1.92
C GLN A 133 -22.27 -14.51 0.96
N GLY A 134 -22.13 -13.27 1.42
CA GLY A 134 -22.22 -12.08 0.56
C GLY A 134 -21.11 -12.03 -0.48
N ALA A 135 -19.88 -12.41 -0.09
CA ALA A 135 -18.76 -12.53 -1.03
C ALA A 135 -19.01 -13.58 -2.11
N THR A 136 -19.60 -14.72 -1.75
CA THR A 136 -19.95 -15.79 -2.71
C THR A 136 -21.01 -15.31 -3.71
N GLN A 137 -22.07 -14.65 -3.24
CA GLN A 137 -23.08 -14.08 -4.13
C GLN A 137 -22.49 -13.04 -5.08
N LEU A 138 -21.56 -12.21 -4.62
CA LEU A 138 -20.87 -11.25 -5.48
C LEU A 138 -19.99 -11.97 -6.51
N ALA A 139 -19.27 -13.02 -6.09
CA ALA A 139 -18.44 -13.82 -7.00
C ALA A 139 -19.27 -14.47 -8.12
N GLU A 140 -20.44 -15.04 -7.80
CA GLU A 140 -21.36 -15.59 -8.80
C GLU A 140 -21.79 -14.54 -9.83
N ALA A 141 -22.10 -13.32 -9.38
CA ALA A 141 -22.47 -12.23 -10.28
C ALA A 141 -21.29 -11.73 -11.14
N LEU A 142 -20.08 -11.76 -10.60
CA LEU A 142 -18.86 -11.37 -11.32
C LEU A 142 -18.47 -12.37 -12.42
N GLU A 143 -19.00 -13.60 -12.41
CA GLU A 143 -18.69 -14.58 -13.44
C GLU A 143 -19.24 -14.17 -14.81
N THR A 144 -20.40 -13.51 -14.83
CA THR A 144 -21.04 -13.01 -16.06
C THR A 144 -20.90 -11.51 -16.24
N ASN A 145 -20.54 -10.77 -15.18
CA ASN A 145 -20.39 -9.32 -15.26
C ASN A 145 -19.12 -8.92 -16.02
N ALA A 146 -19.31 -8.17 -17.12
CA ALA A 146 -18.24 -7.68 -17.98
C ALA A 146 -18.01 -6.16 -17.88
N SER A 147 -18.63 -5.49 -16.90
CA SER A 147 -18.61 -4.03 -16.77
C SER A 147 -17.83 -3.54 -15.55
N LEU A 148 -17.84 -4.27 -14.45
CA LEU A 148 -17.26 -3.83 -13.19
C LEU A 148 -15.74 -3.90 -13.23
N GLU A 149 -15.12 -2.74 -13.00
CA GLU A 149 -13.67 -2.55 -13.03
C GLU A 149 -13.07 -2.41 -11.63
N SER A 150 -13.84 -1.96 -10.65
CA SER A 150 -13.38 -1.77 -9.27
C SER A 150 -14.44 -2.19 -8.25
N LEU A 151 -14.04 -3.05 -7.32
CA LEU A 151 -14.90 -3.56 -6.25
C LEU A 151 -14.27 -3.29 -4.89
N TYR A 152 -14.98 -2.55 -4.03
CA TYR A 152 -14.55 -2.26 -2.67
C TYR A 152 -15.36 -3.08 -1.67
N LEU A 153 -14.66 -3.93 -0.92
CA LEU A 153 -15.19 -4.83 0.12
C LEU A 153 -14.44 -4.68 1.44
N SER A 154 -13.75 -3.56 1.63
CA SER A 154 -12.92 -3.34 2.83
C SER A 154 -13.77 -3.16 4.10
N GLY A 155 -13.30 -3.63 5.25
CA GLY A 155 -14.00 -3.49 6.53
C GLY A 155 -15.24 -4.38 6.66
N ASN A 156 -15.23 -5.56 6.04
CA ASN A 156 -16.31 -6.55 6.14
C ASN A 156 -15.84 -7.77 6.96
N GLU A 157 -16.63 -8.83 6.97
CA GLU A 157 -16.39 -10.06 7.74
C GLU A 157 -16.08 -11.24 6.80
N ILE A 158 -15.46 -10.96 5.65
CA ILE A 158 -15.12 -11.98 4.64
C ILE A 158 -13.97 -12.83 5.16
N GLY A 159 -14.19 -14.13 5.24
CA GLY A 159 -13.23 -15.15 5.65
C GLY A 159 -12.62 -15.92 4.47
N PRO A 160 -11.97 -17.07 4.76
CA PRO A 160 -11.34 -17.90 3.75
C PRO A 160 -12.30 -18.43 2.68
N ALA A 161 -13.55 -18.74 3.03
CA ALA A 161 -14.51 -19.29 2.07
C ALA A 161 -15.00 -18.24 1.05
N GLY A 162 -15.24 -17.01 1.48
CA GLY A 162 -15.55 -15.89 0.59
C GLY A 162 -14.35 -15.49 -0.26
N ALA A 163 -13.14 -15.49 0.31
CA ALA A 163 -11.90 -15.28 -0.44
C ALA A 163 -11.71 -16.35 -1.54
N ARG A 164 -12.05 -17.61 -1.25
CA ARG A 164 -12.06 -18.70 -2.24
C ARG A 164 -13.04 -18.44 -3.38
N ALA A 165 -14.27 -18.04 -3.08
CA ALA A 165 -15.26 -17.75 -4.11
C ALA A 165 -14.78 -16.61 -5.03
N LEU A 166 -14.25 -15.53 -4.44
CA LEU A 166 -13.65 -14.42 -5.18
C LEU A 166 -12.45 -14.87 -6.03
N ALA A 167 -11.58 -15.72 -5.50
CA ALA A 167 -10.44 -16.26 -6.25
C ALA A 167 -10.87 -17.08 -7.47
N GLN A 168 -11.89 -17.92 -7.33
CA GLN A 168 -12.38 -18.76 -8.43
C GLN A 168 -12.92 -17.90 -9.58
N VAL A 169 -13.61 -16.80 -9.28
CA VAL A 169 -14.10 -15.90 -10.33
C VAL A 169 -12.99 -15.06 -10.94
N LEU A 170 -11.95 -14.68 -10.17
CA LEU A 170 -10.80 -13.96 -10.71
C LEU A 170 -10.11 -14.74 -11.84
N ILE A 171 -10.10 -16.07 -11.83
CA ILE A 171 -9.51 -16.86 -12.94
C ILE A 171 -10.22 -16.58 -14.27
N LYS A 172 -11.53 -16.31 -14.25
CA LYS A 172 -12.36 -16.12 -15.45
C LYS A 172 -12.62 -14.66 -15.78
N ASN A 173 -12.73 -13.81 -14.76
CA ASN A 173 -13.10 -12.41 -14.94
C ASN A 173 -11.91 -11.60 -15.46
N THR A 174 -12.07 -11.02 -16.65
CA THR A 174 -11.07 -10.21 -17.35
C THR A 174 -11.37 -8.71 -17.33
N HIS A 175 -12.32 -8.28 -16.50
CA HIS A 175 -12.80 -6.89 -16.45
C HIS A 175 -12.53 -6.20 -15.12
N LEU A 176 -12.39 -6.96 -14.03
CA LEU A 176 -12.09 -6.42 -12.71
C LEU A 176 -10.60 -6.08 -12.63
N HIS A 177 -10.30 -4.78 -12.53
CA HIS A 177 -8.94 -4.25 -12.46
C HIS A 177 -8.50 -3.96 -11.02
N SER A 178 -9.43 -3.72 -10.10
CA SER A 178 -9.11 -3.41 -8.71
C SER A 178 -10.05 -4.10 -7.72
N LEU A 179 -9.47 -4.75 -6.71
CA LEU A 179 -10.18 -5.45 -5.65
C LEU A 179 -9.67 -5.02 -4.28
N HIS A 180 -10.54 -4.35 -3.51
CA HIS A 180 -10.20 -3.90 -2.17
C HIS A 180 -10.81 -4.79 -1.09
N LEU A 181 -9.97 -5.52 -0.37
CA LEU A 181 -10.34 -6.49 0.65
C LEU A 181 -9.75 -6.18 2.03
N SER A 182 -9.25 -4.96 2.26
CA SER A 182 -8.56 -4.62 3.51
C SER A 182 -9.50 -4.64 4.72
N GLY A 183 -9.04 -5.10 5.89
CA GLY A 183 -9.86 -5.17 7.11
C GLY A 183 -10.96 -6.24 7.02
N ASN A 184 -10.60 -7.45 6.61
CA ASN A 184 -11.45 -8.64 6.61
C ASN A 184 -10.77 -9.77 7.40
N ASN A 185 -11.34 -10.97 7.38
CA ASN A 185 -10.87 -12.15 8.13
C ASN A 185 -10.27 -13.22 7.19
N ILE A 186 -9.59 -12.80 6.11
CA ILE A 186 -9.14 -13.70 5.02
C ILE A 186 -8.17 -14.78 5.53
N GLY A 187 -7.24 -14.43 6.42
CA GLY A 187 -6.26 -15.34 6.98
C GLY A 187 -5.28 -15.93 5.95
N GLU A 188 -4.42 -16.85 6.40
CA GLU A 188 -3.43 -17.50 5.52
C GLU A 188 -4.10 -18.39 4.47
N GLU A 189 -5.18 -19.09 4.83
CA GLU A 189 -5.89 -19.98 3.91
C GLU A 189 -6.60 -19.20 2.80
N GLY A 190 -7.29 -18.11 3.14
CA GLY A 190 -7.91 -17.23 2.15
C GLY A 190 -6.87 -16.57 1.24
N ALA A 191 -5.71 -16.22 1.78
CA ALA A 191 -4.59 -15.69 0.98
C ALA A 191 -4.08 -16.70 -0.04
N ARG A 192 -3.99 -17.99 0.33
CA ARG A 192 -3.63 -19.06 -0.60
C ARG A 192 -4.65 -19.15 -1.75
N PHE A 193 -5.94 -19.13 -1.45
CA PHE A 193 -6.94 -19.13 -2.53
C PHE A 193 -6.83 -17.90 -3.42
N LEU A 194 -6.69 -16.69 -2.85
CA LEU A 194 -6.50 -15.48 -3.64
C LEU A 194 -5.23 -15.54 -4.50
N ALA A 195 -4.15 -16.14 -4.00
CA ALA A 195 -2.94 -16.38 -4.77
C ALA A 195 -3.22 -17.27 -5.99
N ASP A 196 -3.97 -18.37 -5.82
CA ASP A 196 -4.38 -19.24 -6.93
C ASP A 196 -5.18 -18.47 -8.00
N GLY A 197 -6.08 -17.58 -7.56
CA GLY A 197 -6.86 -16.72 -8.47
C GLY A 197 -6.01 -15.67 -9.20
N VAL A 198 -5.05 -15.06 -8.50
CA VAL A 198 -4.13 -14.06 -9.07
C VAL A 198 -3.17 -14.69 -10.06
N ALA A 199 -2.65 -15.88 -9.80
CA ALA A 199 -1.64 -16.54 -10.64
C ALA A 199 -2.08 -16.65 -12.12
N GLY A 200 -3.36 -16.94 -12.36
CA GLY A 200 -3.94 -17.06 -13.71
C GLY A 200 -4.64 -15.81 -14.25
N ASN A 201 -4.85 -14.78 -13.44
CA ASN A 201 -5.61 -13.59 -13.86
C ASN A 201 -4.73 -12.63 -14.68
N THR A 202 -5.30 -12.07 -15.76
CA THR A 202 -4.58 -11.16 -16.70
C THR A 202 -5.04 -9.71 -16.63
N ALA A 203 -6.13 -9.41 -15.91
CA ALA A 203 -6.80 -8.11 -15.88
C ALA A 203 -6.58 -7.31 -14.58
N LEU A 204 -6.52 -7.99 -13.44
CA LEU A 204 -6.38 -7.39 -12.11
C LEU A 204 -5.05 -6.65 -12.01
N ARG A 205 -5.13 -5.34 -11.78
CA ARG A 205 -3.98 -4.44 -11.62
C ARG A 205 -3.68 -4.14 -10.16
N ALA A 206 -4.70 -4.08 -9.31
CA ALA A 206 -4.54 -3.69 -7.90
C ALA A 206 -5.29 -4.63 -6.96
N LEU A 207 -4.60 -5.09 -5.92
CA LEU A 207 -5.13 -5.97 -4.89
C LEU A 207 -4.78 -5.44 -3.49
N TYR A 208 -5.80 -5.08 -2.71
CA TYR A 208 -5.61 -4.50 -1.38
C TYR A 208 -6.01 -5.46 -0.27
N LEU A 209 -5.04 -5.98 0.47
CA LEU A 209 -5.20 -7.01 1.49
C LEU A 209 -4.79 -6.57 2.90
N GLY A 210 -4.67 -5.27 3.17
CA GLY A 210 -4.23 -4.78 4.49
C GLY A 210 -5.12 -5.30 5.64
N THR A 211 -4.55 -5.57 6.82
CA THR A 211 -5.29 -6.03 8.02
C THR A 211 -6.19 -7.25 7.77
N ASN A 212 -5.59 -8.37 7.35
CA ASN A 212 -6.29 -9.62 7.07
C ASN A 212 -5.67 -10.87 7.74
N GLY A 213 -4.53 -10.72 8.42
CA GLY A 213 -3.81 -11.84 9.01
C GLY A 213 -3.28 -12.83 7.97
N ILE A 214 -2.80 -12.32 6.82
CA ILE A 214 -2.25 -13.13 5.72
C ILE A 214 -1.10 -14.02 6.16
N GLY A 215 -0.29 -13.57 7.14
CA GLY A 215 0.78 -14.37 7.74
C GLY A 215 1.89 -14.77 6.77
N THR A 216 2.80 -15.61 7.25
CA THR A 216 3.96 -16.07 6.49
C THR A 216 3.55 -17.00 5.35
N ALA A 217 2.67 -17.98 5.64
CA ALA A 217 2.27 -18.99 4.65
C ALA A 217 1.38 -18.40 3.54
N GLY A 218 0.53 -17.43 3.89
CA GLY A 218 -0.25 -16.69 2.89
C GLY A 218 0.65 -15.84 1.99
N MET A 219 1.67 -15.18 2.56
CA MET A 219 2.66 -14.45 1.76
C MET A 219 3.47 -15.37 0.85
N GLN A 220 3.88 -16.55 1.31
CA GLN A 220 4.55 -17.53 0.45
C GLN A 220 3.71 -17.90 -0.78
N SER A 221 2.40 -18.11 -0.57
CA SER A 221 1.46 -18.41 -1.65
C SER A 221 1.36 -17.24 -2.63
N LEU A 222 1.16 -16.02 -2.12
CA LEU A 222 1.12 -14.80 -2.94
C LEU A 222 2.43 -14.58 -3.72
N ALA A 223 3.58 -14.78 -3.08
CA ALA A 223 4.89 -14.65 -3.73
C ALA A 223 5.04 -15.63 -4.89
N THR A 224 4.56 -16.87 -4.74
CA THR A 224 4.58 -17.88 -5.81
C THR A 224 3.66 -17.45 -6.95
N ALA A 225 2.45 -16.97 -6.66
CA ALA A 225 1.53 -16.45 -7.67
C ALA A 225 2.12 -15.27 -8.46
N LEU A 226 2.85 -14.36 -7.80
CA LEU A 226 3.53 -13.23 -8.45
C LEU A 226 4.61 -13.65 -9.46
N THR A 227 5.16 -14.86 -9.36
CA THR A 227 6.11 -15.38 -10.38
C THR A 227 5.44 -15.81 -11.67
N GLN A 228 4.12 -16.06 -11.63
CA GLN A 228 3.31 -16.50 -12.76
C GLN A 228 2.46 -15.35 -13.32
N ASN A 229 2.14 -14.38 -12.46
CA ASN A 229 1.31 -13.23 -12.80
C ASN A 229 2.14 -12.08 -13.39
N ASN A 230 1.68 -11.55 -14.52
CA ASN A 230 2.30 -10.41 -15.21
C ASN A 230 1.38 -9.18 -15.29
N SER A 231 0.27 -9.20 -14.56
CA SER A 231 -0.83 -8.22 -14.66
C SER A 231 -0.95 -7.33 -13.44
N LEU A 232 -0.59 -7.83 -12.25
CA LEU A 232 -0.74 -7.14 -10.98
C LEU A 232 0.39 -6.13 -10.80
N GLU A 233 0.01 -4.88 -10.64
CA GLU A 233 0.89 -3.71 -10.54
C GLU A 233 0.95 -3.17 -9.11
N GLU A 234 -0.12 -3.33 -8.32
CA GLU A 234 -0.23 -2.82 -6.96
C GLU A 234 -0.70 -3.91 -5.99
N LEU A 235 0.08 -4.12 -4.94
CA LEU A 235 -0.23 -5.06 -3.87
C LEU A 235 -0.02 -4.39 -2.50
N THR A 236 -1.09 -4.25 -1.72
CA THR A 236 -0.99 -3.71 -0.36
C THR A 236 -1.24 -4.77 0.69
N LEU A 237 -0.29 -4.94 1.59
CA LEU A 237 -0.28 -5.98 2.63
C LEU A 237 -0.03 -5.38 4.02
N GLY A 238 -0.31 -4.09 4.25
CA GLY A 238 -0.13 -3.45 5.55
C GLY A 238 -0.80 -4.20 6.71
N GLN A 239 -0.14 -4.32 7.86
CA GLN A 239 -0.68 -4.96 9.08
C GLN A 239 -1.11 -6.43 8.93
N ASN A 240 -0.31 -7.27 8.27
CA ASN A 240 -0.66 -8.67 8.01
C ASN A 240 0.18 -9.73 8.72
N LYS A 241 1.14 -9.32 9.57
CA LYS A 241 2.05 -10.23 10.28
C LYS A 241 2.80 -11.17 9.33
N VAL A 242 3.16 -10.68 8.14
CA VAL A 242 3.89 -11.45 7.12
C VAL A 242 5.27 -11.91 7.62
N GLY A 243 5.92 -11.12 8.48
CA GLY A 243 7.23 -11.40 9.03
C GLY A 243 8.36 -11.42 8.00
N SER A 244 9.59 -11.56 8.46
CA SER A 244 10.77 -11.61 7.58
C SER A 244 10.81 -12.83 6.69
N GLU A 245 10.31 -13.98 7.15
CA GLU A 245 10.28 -15.20 6.35
C GLU A 245 9.32 -15.06 5.16
N GLY A 246 8.14 -14.47 5.38
CA GLY A 246 7.20 -14.18 4.29
C GLY A 246 7.82 -13.22 3.26
N VAL A 247 8.56 -12.21 3.73
CA VAL A 247 9.30 -11.29 2.85
C VAL A 247 10.45 -11.99 2.10
N ARG A 248 11.10 -13.01 2.66
CA ARG A 248 12.13 -13.80 1.93
C ARG A 248 11.53 -14.56 0.75
N HIS A 249 10.31 -15.10 0.88
CA HIS A 249 9.61 -15.68 -0.26
C HIS A 249 9.31 -14.63 -1.34
N LEU A 250 8.88 -13.44 -0.94
CA LEU A 250 8.65 -12.33 -1.87
C LEU A 250 9.96 -11.87 -2.55
N ALA A 251 11.05 -11.79 -1.82
CA ALA A 251 12.37 -11.48 -2.37
C ALA A 251 12.80 -12.54 -3.40
N SER A 252 12.49 -13.82 -3.16
CA SER A 252 12.75 -14.90 -4.10
C SER A 252 11.90 -14.75 -5.38
N ALA A 253 10.66 -14.26 -5.26
CA ALA A 253 9.83 -13.93 -6.42
C ALA A 253 10.42 -12.76 -7.22
N PHE A 254 10.84 -11.66 -6.58
CA PHE A 254 11.50 -10.54 -7.28
C PHE A 254 12.81 -10.94 -7.97
N ALA A 255 13.57 -11.87 -7.38
CA ALA A 255 14.80 -12.38 -7.98
C ALA A 255 14.57 -13.08 -9.34
N THR A 256 13.33 -13.48 -9.68
CA THR A 256 13.00 -14.01 -11.02
C THR A 256 13.05 -12.94 -12.12
N GLY A 257 12.98 -11.65 -11.77
CA GLY A 257 13.09 -10.52 -12.68
C GLY A 257 11.83 -10.16 -13.48
N HIS A 258 10.71 -10.88 -13.28
CA HIS A 258 9.49 -10.70 -14.09
C HIS A 258 8.28 -10.18 -13.30
N VAL A 259 8.40 -9.98 -11.99
CA VAL A 259 7.32 -9.46 -11.14
C VAL A 259 6.86 -8.09 -11.66
N ALA A 260 5.58 -7.97 -11.98
CA ALA A 260 5.00 -6.78 -12.62
C ALA A 260 4.72 -5.60 -11.67
N LEU A 261 4.86 -5.81 -10.35
CA LEU A 261 4.53 -4.82 -9.33
C LEU A 261 5.32 -3.51 -9.52
N SER A 262 4.59 -2.40 -9.57
CA SER A 262 5.10 -1.03 -9.48
C SER A 262 4.93 -0.46 -8.07
N THR A 263 3.94 -0.95 -7.30
CA THR A 263 3.65 -0.51 -5.95
C THR A 263 3.50 -1.70 -5.00
N LEU A 264 4.24 -1.67 -3.89
CA LEU A 264 4.21 -2.68 -2.86
C LEU A 264 4.17 -2.01 -1.47
N GLU A 265 3.15 -2.35 -0.68
CA GLU A 265 3.04 -1.91 0.72
C GLU A 265 3.15 -3.10 1.66
N LEU A 266 4.15 -3.06 2.54
CA LEU A 266 4.44 -4.05 3.57
C LEU A 266 4.49 -3.43 4.97
N GLY A 267 3.89 -2.25 5.17
CA GLY A 267 3.90 -1.55 6.44
C GLY A 267 3.39 -2.40 7.61
N LYS A 268 3.99 -2.28 8.80
CA LYS A 268 3.58 -2.96 10.04
C LYS A 268 3.41 -4.48 9.89
N ASN A 269 4.35 -5.16 9.25
CA ASN A 269 4.34 -6.61 9.06
C ASN A 269 5.29 -7.40 9.97
N GLY A 270 6.03 -6.71 10.85
CA GLY A 270 7.03 -7.36 11.70
C GLY A 270 8.25 -7.83 10.91
N VAL A 271 8.60 -7.09 9.86
CA VAL A 271 9.81 -7.36 9.06
C VAL A 271 11.02 -6.80 9.82
N ASP A 272 11.99 -7.63 10.11
CA ASP A 272 13.25 -7.24 10.73
C ASP A 272 14.32 -6.86 9.69
N GLN A 273 15.53 -6.58 10.18
CA GLN A 273 16.69 -6.27 9.34
C GLN A 273 16.99 -7.36 8.30
N GLU A 274 16.79 -8.64 8.61
CA GLU A 274 17.10 -9.74 7.72
C GLU A 274 16.11 -9.82 6.55
N GLY A 275 14.83 -9.61 6.84
CA GLY A 275 13.79 -9.49 5.81
C GLY A 275 14.05 -8.29 4.88
N ALA A 276 14.44 -7.15 5.44
CA ALA A 276 14.82 -5.98 4.65
C ALA A 276 16.05 -6.22 3.77
N ILE A 277 17.11 -6.86 4.28
CA ILE A 277 18.29 -7.21 3.48
C ILE A 277 17.90 -8.11 2.30
N ALA A 278 17.09 -9.13 2.54
CA ALA A 278 16.66 -10.06 1.50
C ALA A 278 15.89 -9.32 0.38
N LEU A 279 14.91 -8.49 0.77
CA LEU A 279 14.12 -7.73 -0.19
C LEU A 279 15.00 -6.73 -0.96
N ALA A 280 15.81 -5.94 -0.26
CA ALA A 280 16.70 -4.95 -0.88
C ALA A 280 17.65 -5.59 -1.91
N ARG A 281 18.26 -6.74 -1.58
CA ARG A 281 19.12 -7.47 -2.54
C ARG A 281 18.37 -7.94 -3.77
N SER A 282 17.16 -8.46 -3.61
CA SER A 282 16.35 -8.94 -4.74
C SER A 282 15.94 -7.80 -5.69
N LEU A 283 15.75 -6.60 -5.16
CA LEU A 283 15.36 -5.41 -5.92
C LEU A 283 16.54 -4.71 -6.63
N CYS A 284 17.78 -5.17 -6.45
CA CYS A 284 18.91 -4.71 -7.28
C CYS A 284 18.86 -5.27 -8.71
N GLY A 285 18.11 -6.35 -8.94
CA GLY A 285 17.90 -6.93 -10.26
C GLY A 285 16.90 -6.15 -11.11
N VAL A 286 16.59 -6.65 -12.31
CA VAL A 286 15.55 -6.07 -13.18
C VAL A 286 14.19 -6.20 -12.49
N ASN A 287 13.55 -5.07 -12.22
CA ASN A 287 12.19 -5.00 -11.67
C ASN A 287 11.53 -3.69 -12.09
N ARG A 288 10.22 -3.58 -11.81
CA ARG A 288 9.40 -2.40 -12.15
C ARG A 288 8.98 -1.60 -10.92
N LEU A 289 9.52 -1.92 -9.74
CA LEU A 289 9.02 -1.38 -8.49
C LEU A 289 9.41 0.08 -8.34
N GLN A 290 8.40 0.94 -8.26
CA GLN A 290 8.55 2.39 -8.12
C GLN A 290 8.21 2.87 -6.72
N ASN A 291 7.27 2.21 -6.04
CA ASN A 291 6.79 2.61 -4.73
C ASN A 291 6.90 1.44 -3.76
N LEU A 292 7.73 1.60 -2.73
CA LEU A 292 7.91 0.62 -1.67
C LEU A 292 7.63 1.26 -0.31
N TYR A 293 6.61 0.75 0.38
CA TYR A 293 6.27 1.18 1.73
C TYR A 293 6.61 0.08 2.73
N MET A 294 7.55 0.37 3.63
CA MET A 294 8.06 -0.56 4.65
C MET A 294 7.90 0.02 6.06
N ASP A 295 7.04 1.02 6.22
CA ASP A 295 6.85 1.74 7.47
C ASP A 295 6.44 0.83 8.63
N HIS A 296 6.72 1.25 9.87
CA HIS A 296 6.37 0.50 11.08
C HIS A 296 6.90 -0.95 11.13
N ASN A 297 8.05 -1.22 10.52
CA ASN A 297 8.77 -2.50 10.61
C ASN A 297 10.11 -2.32 11.33
N PRO A 298 10.54 -3.21 12.25
CA PRO A 298 11.80 -3.07 12.99
C PRO A 298 13.05 -3.37 12.12
N LEU A 299 13.30 -2.56 11.10
CA LEU A 299 14.40 -2.76 10.14
C LEU A 299 15.77 -2.42 10.74
N GLY A 300 15.81 -1.44 11.64
CA GLY A 300 17.04 -0.94 12.25
C GLY A 300 18.03 -0.32 11.24
N ASP A 301 19.21 0.03 11.73
CA ASP A 301 20.27 0.66 10.92
C ASP A 301 20.77 -0.25 9.80
N VAL A 302 20.81 -1.56 10.06
CA VAL A 302 21.25 -2.57 9.09
C VAL A 302 20.28 -2.67 7.91
N GLY A 303 18.97 -2.71 8.19
CA GLY A 303 17.96 -2.70 7.13
C GLY A 303 17.98 -1.39 6.33
N ALA A 304 18.17 -0.25 7.00
CA ALA A 304 18.33 1.05 6.34
C ALA A 304 19.56 1.09 5.42
N SER A 305 20.71 0.56 5.87
CA SER A 305 21.93 0.44 5.06
C SER A 305 21.70 -0.43 3.81
N ALA A 306 20.96 -1.54 3.94
CA ALA A 306 20.62 -2.39 2.81
C ALA A 306 19.77 -1.66 1.75
N PHE A 307 18.78 -0.88 2.18
CA PHE A 307 18.02 -0.03 1.27
C PHE A 307 18.85 1.12 0.70
N GLY A 308 19.82 1.65 1.45
CA GLY A 308 20.83 2.57 0.94
C GLY A 308 21.60 1.96 -0.24
N ALA A 309 22.08 0.72 -0.09
CA ALA A 309 22.80 0.00 -1.15
C ALA A 309 21.91 -0.33 -2.36
N LEU A 310 20.61 -0.54 -2.14
CA LEU A 310 19.60 -0.67 -3.20
C LEU A 310 19.45 0.64 -3.98
N LEU A 311 19.23 1.77 -3.30
CA LEU A 311 19.04 3.08 -3.94
C LEU A 311 20.26 3.51 -4.79
N ALA A 312 21.43 3.02 -4.41
CA ALA A 312 22.66 3.14 -5.18
C ALA A 312 22.58 2.48 -6.57
N GLN A 313 21.83 1.39 -6.71
CA GLN A 313 21.81 0.57 -7.93
C GLN A 313 20.47 0.61 -8.68
N ASN A 314 19.38 0.89 -7.97
CA ASN A 314 18.03 0.87 -8.51
C ASN A 314 17.63 2.25 -9.03
N THR A 315 17.33 2.33 -10.32
CA THR A 315 16.98 3.58 -11.01
C THR A 315 15.48 3.85 -11.08
N GLU A 316 14.65 2.86 -10.75
CA GLU A 316 13.20 2.92 -10.92
C GLU A 316 12.47 3.36 -9.66
N LEU A 317 13.00 3.02 -8.48
CA LEU A 317 12.37 3.36 -7.21
C LEU A 317 12.26 4.89 -7.03
N ARG A 318 11.03 5.37 -6.81
CA ARG A 318 10.67 6.79 -6.66
C ARG A 318 10.22 7.11 -5.24
N VAL A 319 9.50 6.18 -4.61
CA VAL A 319 8.98 6.33 -3.26
C VAL A 319 9.50 5.18 -2.43
N LEU A 320 10.22 5.51 -1.37
CA LEU A 320 10.65 4.58 -0.34
C LEU A 320 10.21 5.14 1.02
N ASP A 321 9.22 4.52 1.63
CA ASP A 321 8.76 4.89 2.97
C ASP A 321 9.38 3.95 4.02
N LEU A 322 10.29 4.51 4.83
CA LEU A 322 10.93 3.85 5.97
C LEU A 322 10.51 4.49 7.31
N SER A 323 9.34 5.12 7.37
CA SER A 323 8.83 5.76 8.59
C SER A 323 8.68 4.75 9.72
N TYR A 324 9.04 5.13 10.95
CA TYR A 324 8.92 4.26 12.13
C TYR A 324 9.63 2.90 12.01
N THR A 325 10.78 2.86 11.33
CA THR A 325 11.54 1.62 11.10
C THR A 325 12.62 1.32 12.14
N GLN A 326 12.61 2.05 13.25
CA GLN A 326 13.60 1.94 14.33
C GLN A 326 15.05 2.21 13.89
N MET A 327 15.26 2.99 12.82
CA MET A 327 16.59 3.48 12.45
C MET A 327 17.05 4.64 13.35
N SER A 328 18.35 4.68 13.61
CA SER A 328 19.07 5.76 14.28
C SER A 328 19.67 6.74 13.26
N LEU A 329 20.42 7.73 13.74
CA LEU A 329 21.21 8.62 12.88
C LEU A 329 22.26 7.86 12.05
N LEU A 330 22.76 6.73 12.54
CA LEU A 330 23.70 5.89 11.77
C LEU A 330 23.00 5.24 10.58
N GLY A 331 21.80 4.67 10.77
CA GLY A 331 21.02 4.12 9.66
C GLY A 331 20.66 5.17 8.61
N LEU A 332 20.31 6.39 9.03
CA LEU A 332 20.08 7.50 8.12
C LEU A 332 21.36 7.89 7.35
N ARG A 333 22.52 7.92 8.02
CA ARG A 333 23.81 8.14 7.38
C ARG A 333 24.08 7.07 6.33
N GLU A 334 23.91 5.79 6.65
CA GLU A 334 24.14 4.70 5.70
C GLU A 334 23.20 4.76 4.48
N LEU A 335 21.94 5.17 4.67
CA LEU A 335 21.00 5.45 3.58
C LEU A 335 21.52 6.56 2.63
N SER A 336 22.19 7.58 3.19
CA SER A 336 22.73 8.73 2.46
C SER A 336 24.11 8.49 1.84
N VAL A 337 24.98 7.70 2.49
CA VAL A 337 26.36 7.50 2.05
C VAL A 337 26.40 6.63 0.80
N SER A 338 25.60 5.58 0.73
CA SER A 338 25.52 4.72 -0.45
C SER A 338 25.03 5.47 -1.70
N THR A 339 24.14 6.46 -1.54
CA THR A 339 23.67 7.29 -2.66
C THR A 339 24.71 8.32 -3.12
N MET A 340 25.56 8.82 -2.21
CA MET A 340 26.71 9.67 -2.56
C MET A 340 27.88 8.87 -3.16
N GLU A 341 28.18 7.68 -2.64
CA GLU A 341 29.28 6.85 -3.11
C GLU A 341 29.03 6.36 -4.54
N VAL A 342 27.77 6.14 -4.95
CA VAL A 342 27.44 5.83 -6.35
C VAL A 342 27.63 7.01 -7.28
N HIS A 343 27.30 8.23 -6.86
CA HIS A 343 27.63 9.42 -7.67
C HIS A 343 29.14 9.54 -7.84
N VAL A 344 29.91 9.35 -6.77
CA VAL A 344 31.38 9.37 -6.83
C VAL A 344 31.92 8.24 -7.70
N ARG A 345 31.41 7.00 -7.57
CA ARG A 345 31.83 5.85 -8.41
C ARG A 345 31.44 6.01 -9.88
N LYS A 346 30.27 6.57 -10.18
CA LYS A 346 29.84 6.88 -11.55
C LYS A 346 30.73 7.95 -12.15
N VAL A 347 31.01 9.02 -11.40
CA VAL A 347 31.96 10.06 -11.80
C VAL A 347 33.35 9.48 -12.03
N ILE A 348 33.86 8.60 -11.15
CA ILE A 348 35.14 7.90 -11.33
C ILE A 348 35.12 7.00 -12.58
N SER A 349 34.04 6.25 -12.81
CA SER A 349 33.89 5.39 -14.00
C SER A 349 33.84 6.19 -15.30
N ASP A 350 33.15 7.34 -15.29
CA ASP A 350 33.07 8.22 -16.44
C ASP A 350 34.39 8.96 -16.67
N ILE A 351 35.12 9.32 -15.61
CA ILE A 351 36.51 9.79 -15.68
C ILE A 351 37.43 8.74 -16.30
N ALA A 352 37.26 7.46 -15.97
CA ALA A 352 38.08 6.38 -16.51
C ALA A 352 37.85 6.07 -17.99
N LYS A 353 36.75 6.55 -18.59
CA LYS A 353 36.46 6.43 -20.02
C LYS A 353 37.01 7.60 -20.84
N LEU A 354 37.47 8.67 -20.19
CA LEU A 354 38.03 9.83 -20.86
C LEU A 354 39.49 9.54 -21.28
N PRO A 355 39.94 10.05 -22.44
CA PRO A 355 41.26 9.75 -23.00
C PRO A 355 42.33 10.60 -22.31
N PHE A 356 42.59 10.32 -21.03
CA PHE A 356 43.63 10.97 -20.25
C PHE A 356 44.96 10.21 -20.40
N ASN A 357 46.07 10.94 -20.26
CA ASN A 357 47.36 10.29 -20.00
C ASN A 357 47.44 9.86 -18.51
N ALA A 358 48.37 8.98 -18.16
CA ALA A 358 48.42 8.34 -16.84
C ALA A 358 48.50 9.35 -15.68
N ASP A 359 49.24 10.45 -15.85
CA ASP A 359 49.41 11.49 -14.83
C ASP A 359 48.10 12.29 -14.59
N GLU A 360 47.32 12.54 -15.64
CA GLU A 360 46.01 13.21 -15.55
C GLU A 360 44.96 12.33 -14.85
N TYR A 361 45.03 11.01 -15.08
CA TYR A 361 44.14 10.04 -14.44
C TYR A 361 44.38 9.92 -12.93
N GLU A 362 45.64 9.79 -12.50
CA GLU A 362 46.00 9.71 -11.08
C GLU A 362 45.63 10.99 -10.32
N THR A 363 45.79 12.16 -10.95
CA THR A 363 45.43 13.45 -10.37
C THR A 363 43.91 13.58 -10.13
N LEU A 364 43.09 13.10 -11.07
CA LEU A 364 41.62 13.06 -10.94
C LEU A 364 41.18 12.07 -9.87
N GLN A 365 41.78 10.88 -9.86
CA GLN A 365 41.46 9.84 -8.89
C GLN A 365 41.80 10.28 -7.46
N ALA A 366 42.96 10.93 -7.25
CA ALA A 366 43.34 11.52 -5.97
C ALA A 366 42.35 12.62 -5.54
N TYR A 367 41.95 13.52 -6.44
CA TYR A 367 41.03 14.61 -6.08
C TYR A 367 39.64 14.11 -5.64
N TYR A 368 39.03 13.15 -6.34
CA TYR A 368 37.69 12.64 -5.99
C TYR A 368 37.68 11.69 -4.79
N LEU A 369 38.80 11.01 -4.51
CA LEU A 369 38.94 10.11 -3.36
C LEU A 369 39.60 10.78 -2.15
N GLY A 370 39.85 12.09 -2.19
CA GLY A 370 40.45 12.86 -1.08
C GLY A 370 41.96 12.67 -0.89
N GLY A 371 42.66 12.12 -1.88
CA GLY A 371 44.12 12.00 -1.93
C GLY A 371 44.82 13.33 -2.24
N ARG A 372 46.08 13.45 -1.78
CA ARG A 372 46.95 14.61 -2.08
C ARG A 372 47.29 14.63 -3.58
N CYS A 373 47.16 15.78 -4.22
CA CYS A 373 47.57 15.98 -5.60
C CYS A 373 49.10 15.83 -5.71
N SER A 374 49.59 14.77 -6.35
CA SER A 374 51.02 14.55 -6.57
C SER A 374 51.34 14.59 -8.06
N THR A 375 51.89 15.70 -8.53
CA THR A 375 52.64 15.73 -9.80
C THR A 375 54.10 15.98 -9.49
N GLY A 376 54.98 15.13 -10.02
CA GLY A 376 56.39 15.06 -9.68
C GLY A 376 57.23 16.32 -9.90
N SER A 377 58.33 16.36 -9.17
CA SER A 377 59.55 17.19 -9.32
C SER A 377 59.48 18.73 -9.20
N ASN A 378 58.31 19.37 -9.11
CA ASN A 378 58.22 20.83 -8.89
C ASN A 378 57.33 21.27 -7.72
N GLY A 379 57.31 20.48 -6.63
CA GLY A 379 57.02 21.00 -5.28
C GLY A 379 55.73 21.81 -5.07
N CYS A 380 54.55 21.31 -5.46
CA CYS A 380 53.30 21.76 -4.83
C CYS A 380 52.98 20.82 -3.67
N SER A 381 53.32 21.23 -2.45
CA SER A 381 52.77 20.65 -1.23
C SER A 381 51.80 21.65 -0.60
N ASP A 382 50.56 21.21 -0.46
CA ASP A 382 49.43 21.78 0.27
C ASP A 382 48.34 22.50 -0.52
N TRP A 383 47.11 22.16 -0.12
CA TRP A 383 45.90 22.92 -0.38
C TRP A 383 46.02 24.24 0.40
N GLY A 384 45.90 25.37 -0.28
CA GLY A 384 45.75 26.66 0.41
C GLY A 384 44.39 26.71 1.12
N ILE A 385 44.21 27.61 2.08
CA ILE A 385 42.88 27.94 2.61
C ILE A 385 42.53 29.32 2.06
N ASP A 386 41.33 29.48 1.53
CA ASP A 386 40.81 30.79 1.15
C ASP A 386 40.59 31.61 2.44
N ASP A 387 41.34 32.72 2.59
CA ASP A 387 41.33 33.53 3.81
C ASP A 387 39.97 34.21 4.09
N VAL A 388 39.03 34.18 3.15
CA VAL A 388 37.68 34.76 3.29
C VAL A 388 36.63 33.70 3.63
N THR A 389 36.74 32.50 3.06
CA THR A 389 35.72 31.45 3.21
C THR A 389 36.15 30.27 4.07
N GLY A 390 37.44 30.11 4.35
CA GLY A 390 37.99 29.00 5.13
C GLY A 390 38.02 27.66 4.38
N GLU A 391 37.72 27.64 3.08
CA GLU A 391 37.71 26.40 2.27
C GLU A 391 39.08 26.08 1.64
N PRO A 392 39.42 24.80 1.44
CA PRO A 392 40.65 24.39 0.78
C PRO A 392 40.66 24.79 -0.71
N THR A 393 41.66 25.55 -1.15
CA THR A 393 41.89 25.96 -2.54
C THR A 393 43.07 25.20 -3.16
N PRO A 394 42.91 24.63 -4.38
CA PRO A 394 44.01 23.93 -5.07
C PRO A 394 45.13 24.88 -5.49
N CYS A 395 46.38 24.38 -5.53
CA CYS A 395 47.55 25.18 -5.90
C CYS A 395 47.48 25.70 -7.36
N PRO A 396 48.22 26.78 -7.72
CA PRO A 396 48.13 27.43 -9.03
C PRO A 396 48.37 26.51 -10.23
N ALA A 397 49.22 25.48 -10.10
CA ALA A 397 49.44 24.49 -11.15
C ALA A 397 48.20 23.63 -11.45
N CYS A 398 47.33 23.40 -10.44
CA CYS A 398 46.04 22.73 -10.61
C CYS A 398 44.98 23.65 -11.24
N GLN A 399 45.15 24.97 -11.13
CA GLN A 399 44.22 25.97 -11.67
C GLN A 399 44.43 26.26 -13.16
N SER A 400 45.61 25.97 -13.71
CA SER A 400 45.96 26.26 -15.11
C SER A 400 45.74 25.09 -16.08
N SER A 401 45.36 23.91 -15.59
CA SER A 401 45.16 22.73 -16.44
C SER A 401 43.79 22.76 -17.14
N ARG A 402 43.64 21.97 -18.22
CA ARG A 402 42.34 21.75 -18.89
C ARG A 402 41.22 21.34 -17.91
N LEU A 403 41.55 20.81 -16.72
CA LEU A 403 40.62 20.49 -15.64
C LEU A 403 39.89 21.72 -15.06
N ALA A 404 40.53 22.88 -14.95
CA ALA A 404 39.88 24.08 -14.42
C ALA A 404 38.79 24.62 -15.36
N ARG A 405 38.92 24.37 -16.67
CA ARG A 405 37.86 24.63 -17.66
C ARG A 405 36.68 23.67 -17.47
N TYR A 406 36.96 22.39 -17.19
CA TYR A 406 35.94 21.37 -16.97
C TYR A 406 35.18 21.56 -15.65
N ARG A 407 35.84 22.07 -14.60
CA ARG A 407 35.22 22.51 -13.33
C ARG A 407 34.09 23.50 -13.55
N ARG A 408 34.25 24.46 -14.48
CA ARG A 408 33.21 25.46 -14.78
C ARG A 408 32.00 24.85 -15.47
N THR A 409 32.20 23.81 -16.28
CA THR A 409 31.11 23.12 -17.00
C THR A 409 30.32 22.17 -16.09
N MET A 410 30.97 21.53 -15.12
CA MET A 410 30.34 20.58 -14.20
C MET A 410 29.61 21.25 -13.03
N VAL A 411 30.04 22.43 -12.57
CA VAL A 411 29.32 23.20 -11.54
C VAL A 411 28.07 23.91 -12.11
N SER A 412 27.96 24.01 -13.44
CA SER A 412 26.79 24.60 -14.12
C SER A 412 25.72 23.59 -14.56
N LEU A 413 26.00 22.28 -14.41
CA LEU A 413 25.03 21.18 -14.59
C LEU A 413 24.50 20.78 -13.21
#